data_AF-A0A946P527-F1
#
_entry.id   AF-A0A946P527-F1
#
_cell.length_a   1.000
_cell.length_b   1.000
_cell.length_c   1.000
_cell.angle_alpha   90.00
_cell.angle_beta   90.00
_cell.angle_gamma   90.00
#
_symmetry.space_group_name_H-M   'P 1'
#
loop_
_entity.id
_entity.type
_entity.pdbx_description
1 polymer ?
#
loop_
_entity_poly.entity_id
_entity_poly.type
_entity_poly.pdbx_seq_one_letter_code
_entity_poly.pdbx_strand_id
1 'polypeptide(L)'
;NRREWAKIDGAVPDGICLDEAGGIWVASPVSNEVLRIIEGGEVTDRVKIENQAYACMLGGQDGKTLFIMTSRSSHPAQCKTEKSAAVEFVTVKHAGAGLP
;
A
#
# COMPACT_ATOMS: atom_id res chain seq x y z
N ASN A 1 22.84 -10.15 0.02
CA ASN A 1 23.32 -8.85 0.52
C ASN A 1 22.17 -8.07 1.13
N ARG A 2 22.00 -8.12 2.46
CA ARG A 2 21.03 -7.29 3.19
C ARG A 2 21.57 -5.85 3.25
N ARG A 3 20.77 -4.89 2.80
CA ARG A 3 21.08 -3.45 2.85
C ARG A 3 19.79 -2.65 3.00
N GLU A 4 19.91 -1.39 3.38
CA GLU A 4 18.81 -0.45 3.24
C GLU A 4 18.54 -0.23 1.74
N TRP A 5 17.28 -0.38 1.33
CA TRP A 5 16.83 -0.13 -0.05
C TRP A 5 16.18 1.25 -0.17
N ALA A 6 15.40 1.64 0.83
CA ALA A 6 14.79 2.96 0.97
C ALA A 6 14.63 3.31 2.46
N LYS A 7 14.81 4.59 2.79
CA LYS A 7 14.37 5.16 4.06
C LYS A 7 13.08 5.95 3.82
N ILE A 8 12.08 5.77 4.68
CA ILE A 8 10.77 6.39 4.54
C ILE A 8 10.45 7.11 5.85
N ASP A 9 10.41 8.44 5.81
CA ASP A 9 10.08 9.24 6.99
C ASP A 9 8.57 9.50 7.06
N GLY A 10 7.99 9.33 8.26
CA GLY A 10 6.57 9.63 8.50
C GLY A 10 5.56 8.56 8.04
N ALA A 11 6.03 7.45 7.48
CA ALA A 11 5.21 6.28 7.15
C ALA A 11 5.85 5.00 7.70
N VAL A 12 5.01 4.03 8.06
CA VAL A 12 5.41 2.69 8.50
C VAL A 12 4.94 1.66 7.48
N PRO A 13 5.84 0.86 6.87
CA PRO A 13 5.46 -0.16 5.90
C PRO A 13 4.74 -1.32 6.58
N ASP A 14 3.56 -1.69 6.06
CA ASP A 14 2.86 -2.93 6.39
C ASP A 14 2.88 -3.85 5.16
N GLY A 15 1.75 -4.06 4.48
CA GLY A 15 1.71 -4.80 3.21
C GLY A 15 2.28 -4.01 2.03
N ILE A 16 3.00 -4.72 1.15
CA ILE A 16 3.66 -4.15 -0.03
C ILE A 16 3.39 -4.98 -1.29
N CYS A 17 3.51 -4.36 -2.47
CA CYS A 17 3.57 -5.07 -3.76
C CYS A 17 4.51 -4.36 -4.75
N LEU A 18 4.98 -5.08 -5.77
CA LEU A 18 5.93 -4.58 -6.77
C LEU A 18 5.21 -4.28 -8.10
N ASP A 19 5.56 -3.17 -8.75
CA ASP A 19 5.14 -2.87 -10.11
C ASP A 19 6.22 -3.14 -11.16
N GLU A 20 5.79 -3.24 -12.42
CA GLU A 20 6.63 -3.57 -13.58
C GLU A 20 7.76 -2.56 -13.85
N ALA A 21 7.68 -1.36 -13.27
CA ALA A 21 8.71 -0.32 -13.37
C ALA A 21 9.67 -0.33 -12.17
N GLY A 22 9.61 -1.35 -11.32
CA GLY A 22 10.50 -1.52 -10.16
C GLY A 22 10.11 -0.66 -8.95
N GLY A 23 8.93 -0.04 -8.96
CA GLY A 23 8.39 0.67 -7.80
C GLY A 23 7.74 -0.30 -6.82
N ILE A 24 7.96 -0.07 -5.52
CA ILE A 24 7.28 -0.77 -4.44
C ILE A 24 6.14 0.11 -3.95
N TRP A 25 4.91 -0.42 -4.03
CA TRP A 25 3.77 0.15 -3.34
C TRP A 25 3.78 -0.31 -1.89
N VAL A 26 3.61 0.63 -0.97
CA VAL A 26 3.71 0.43 0.48
C VAL A 26 2.44 0.97 1.13
N ALA A 27 1.62 0.09 1.68
CA ALA A 27 0.52 0.50 2.54
C ALA A 27 1.06 0.94 3.90
N SER A 28 0.53 2.06 4.41
CA SER A 28 0.91 2.58 5.73
C SER A 28 -0.30 2.91 6.59
N PRO A 29 -0.52 2.15 7.69
CA PRO A 29 -1.55 2.47 8.67
C PRO A 29 -1.30 3.79 9.40
N VAL A 30 -0.03 4.18 9.55
CA VAL A 30 0.37 5.37 10.33
C VAL A 30 0.13 6.66 9.57
N SER A 31 0.40 6.68 8.26
CA SER A 31 0.20 7.87 7.43
C SER A 31 -1.17 7.91 6.73
N ASN A 32 -1.98 6.84 6.83
CA ASN A 32 -3.22 6.66 6.07
C ASN A 32 -3.01 6.83 4.55
N GLU A 33 -1.91 6.27 4.05
CA GLU A 33 -1.53 6.33 2.64
C GLU A 33 -1.10 4.98 2.10
N VAL A 34 -1.17 4.83 0.79
CA VAL A 34 -0.33 3.89 0.04
C VAL A 34 0.66 4.70 -0.80
N LEU A 35 1.95 4.44 -0.60
CA LEU A 35 3.05 5.17 -1.23
C LEU A 35 3.69 4.30 -2.31
N ARG A 36 3.95 4.85 -3.50
CA ARG A 36 4.85 4.21 -4.46
C ARG A 36 6.25 4.75 -4.27
N ILE A 37 7.20 3.86 -4.03
CA ILE A 37 8.57 4.19 -3.66
C ILE A 37 9.52 3.51 -4.64
N ILE A 38 10.55 4.22 -5.06
CA ILE A 38 11.65 3.66 -5.85
C ILE A 38 12.93 3.56 -5.01
N GLU A 39 13.94 2.87 -5.53
CA GLU A 39 15.21 2.67 -4.82
C GLU A 39 15.81 4.01 -4.40
N GLY A 40 16.31 4.09 -3.16
CA GLY A 40 16.78 5.33 -2.55
C GLY A 40 15.71 6.08 -1.75
N GLY A 41 14.43 5.68 -1.83
CA GLY A 41 13.35 6.20 -1.00
C GLY A 41 12.56 7.36 -1.57
N GLU A 42 12.75 7.69 -2.85
CA GLU A 42 11.90 8.67 -3.52
C GLU A 42 10.46 8.15 -3.63
N VAL A 43 9.51 8.94 -3.11
CA VAL A 43 8.08 8.68 -3.24
C VAL A 43 7.59 9.31 -4.54
N THR A 44 7.19 8.49 -5.51
CA THR A 44 6.72 8.97 -6.81
C THR A 44 5.21 9.17 -6.85
N ASP A 45 4.47 8.43 -6.04
CA ASP A 45 3.00 8.48 -5.99
C ASP A 45 2.47 8.31 -4.57
N ARG A 46 1.33 8.94 -4.31
CA ARG A 46 0.63 8.89 -3.01
C ARG A 46 -0.86 8.68 -3.22
N VAL A 47 -1.40 7.65 -2.59
CA VAL A 47 -2.84 7.42 -2.52
C VAL A 47 -3.28 7.65 -1.09
N LYS A 48 -4.04 8.71 -0.84
CA LYS A 48 -4.59 9.00 0.48
C LYS A 48 -5.85 8.18 0.71
N ILE A 49 -5.98 7.68 1.93
CA ILE A 49 -7.10 6.87 2.39
C ILE A 49 -7.69 7.55 3.63
N GLU A 50 -9.00 7.47 3.81
CA GLU A 50 -9.64 8.05 5.02
C GLU A 50 -9.34 7.21 6.27
N ASN A 51 -9.23 5.89 6.09
CA ASN A 51 -8.90 4.90 7.09
C ASN A 51 -7.40 4.50 7.07
N GLN A 52 -7.01 3.58 7.96
CA GLN A 52 -5.67 3.00 7.96
C GLN A 52 -5.54 1.97 6.83
N ALA A 53 -4.45 2.03 6.06
CA ALA A 53 -4.16 1.11 4.96
C ALA A 53 -3.18 0.02 5.41
N TYR A 54 -3.58 -1.25 5.32
CA TYR A 54 -2.81 -2.38 5.86
C TYR A 54 -2.11 -3.22 4.78
N ALA A 55 -2.73 -3.35 3.60
CA ALA A 55 -2.15 -4.11 2.51
C ALA A 55 -2.56 -3.50 1.17
N CYS A 56 -1.73 -3.71 0.16
CA CYS A 56 -2.03 -3.30 -1.20
C CYS A 56 -1.55 -4.35 -2.21
N MET A 57 -2.28 -4.48 -3.33
CA MET A 57 -1.90 -5.37 -4.43
C MET A 57 -2.35 -4.79 -5.77
N LEU A 58 -1.48 -4.88 -6.79
CA LEU A 58 -1.83 -4.53 -8.16
C LEU A 58 -2.53 -5.71 -8.84
N GLY A 59 -3.58 -5.42 -9.60
CA GLY A 59 -4.37 -6.42 -10.31
C GLY A 59 -5.31 -5.77 -11.32
N GLY A 60 -6.43 -6.44 -11.60
CA GLY A 60 -7.30 -6.04 -12.70
C GLY A 60 -6.79 -6.57 -14.05
N GLN A 61 -7.57 -6.35 -15.11
CA GLN A 61 -7.32 -6.96 -16.42
C GLN A 61 -6.02 -6.46 -17.08
N ASP A 62 -5.64 -5.22 -16.81
CA ASP A 62 -4.40 -4.59 -17.30
C ASP A 62 -3.31 -4.48 -16.20
N GLY A 63 -3.57 -5.04 -15.01
CA GLY A 63 -2.65 -4.99 -13.88
C GLY A 63 -2.53 -3.62 -13.20
N LYS A 64 -3.34 -2.61 -13.57
CA LYS A 64 -3.21 -1.21 -13.10
C LYS A 64 -4.21 -0.81 -12.03
N THR A 65 -5.01 -1.74 -11.52
CA THR A 65 -5.87 -1.48 -10.37
C THR A 65 -5.10 -1.79 -9.10
N LEU A 66 -4.79 -0.77 -8.32
CA LEU A 66 -4.24 -0.93 -6.97
C LEU A 66 -5.41 -1.16 -5.99
N PHE A 67 -5.55 -2.39 -5.52
CA PHE A 67 -6.47 -2.76 -4.44
C PHE A 67 -5.81 -2.48 -3.09
N ILE A 68 -6.59 -2.00 -2.13
CA ILE A 68 -6.10 -1.55 -0.82
C ILE A 68 -7.04 -2.09 0.26
N MET A 69 -6.47 -2.77 1.25
CA MET A 69 -7.20 -3.25 2.42
C MET A 69 -7.17 -2.19 3.51
N THR A 70 -8.33 -1.70 3.91
CA THR A 70 -8.45 -0.58 4.86
C THR A 70 -9.34 -0.94 6.05
N SER A 71 -9.09 -0.32 7.20
CA SER A 71 -9.94 -0.39 8.39
C SER A 71 -9.64 0.79 9.32
N ARG A 72 -10.62 1.25 10.10
CA ARG A 72 -10.43 2.34 11.07
C ARG A 72 -9.48 1.97 12.21
N SER A 73 -9.32 0.67 12.48
CA SER A 73 -8.46 0.15 13.54
C SER A 73 -7.97 -1.27 13.23
N SER A 74 -6.86 -1.65 13.87
CA SER A 74 -6.31 -2.99 13.96
C SER A 74 -6.47 -3.60 15.35
N HIS A 75 -6.99 -2.85 16.33
CA HIS A 75 -7.21 -3.36 17.68
C HIS A 75 -8.35 -4.38 17.69
N PRO A 76 -8.14 -5.63 18.16
CA PRO A 76 -9.12 -6.70 18.03
C PRO A 76 -10.52 -6.38 18.58
N ALA A 77 -10.61 -5.63 19.69
CA ALA A 77 -11.88 -5.23 20.28
C ALA A 77 -12.64 -4.22 19.39
N GLN A 78 -11.95 -3.23 18.83
CA GLN A 78 -12.54 -2.24 17.93
C GLN A 78 -12.95 -2.90 16.61
N CYS A 79 -12.10 -3.76 16.04
CA CYS A 79 -12.43 -4.51 14.82
C CYS A 79 -13.71 -5.34 14.96
N LYS A 80 -13.92 -6.01 16.10
CA LYS A 80 -15.13 -6.81 16.37
C LYS A 80 -16.40 -5.97 16.41
N THR A 81 -16.30 -4.76 16.96
CA THR A 81 -17.43 -3.84 17.13
C THR A 81 -17.74 -3.08 15.84
N GLU A 82 -16.74 -2.41 15.28
CA GLU A 82 -16.93 -1.46 14.18
C GLU A 82 -17.11 -2.15 12.84
N LYS A 83 -16.42 -3.29 12.62
CA LYS A 83 -16.43 -4.04 11.35
C LYS A 83 -16.22 -3.12 10.14
N SER A 84 -15.33 -2.14 10.29
CA SER A 84 -15.06 -1.08 9.31
C SER A 84 -14.16 -1.51 8.14
N ALA A 85 -13.85 -2.80 8.03
CA ALA A 85 -12.92 -3.27 7.02
C ALA A 85 -13.51 -3.10 5.62
N ALA A 86 -12.72 -2.59 4.69
CA ALA A 86 -13.12 -2.38 3.31
C ALA A 86 -11.99 -2.74 2.33
N VAL A 87 -12.39 -2.98 1.08
CA VAL A 87 -11.48 -3.02 -0.06
C VAL A 87 -11.73 -1.75 -0.87
N GLU A 88 -10.70 -0.92 -0.95
CA GLU A 88 -10.69 0.28 -1.78
C GLU A 88 -9.84 0.02 -3.03
N PHE A 89 -10.06 0.78 -4.10
CA PHE A 89 -9.24 0.63 -5.30
C PHE A 89 -9.06 1.95 -6.06
N VAL A 90 -7.92 2.07 -6.72
CA VAL A 90 -7.59 3.20 -7.60
C VAL A 90 -6.79 2.74 -8.81
N THR A 91 -6.97 3.38 -9.96
CA THR A 91 -6.15 3.13 -11.13
C THR A 91 -4.82 3.86 -11.01
N VAL A 92 -3.72 3.17 -11.31
CA VAL A 92 -2.36 3.71 -11.25
C VAL A 92 -1.63 3.59 -12.59
N LYS A 93 -0.47 4.24 -12.69
CA LYS A 93 0.30 4.31 -13.94
C LYS A 93 0.94 2.97 -14.34
N HIS A 94 1.52 2.27 -13.37
CA HIS A 94 2.37 1.10 -13.57
C HIS A 94 1.62 -0.18 -13.21
N ALA A 95 1.69 -1.20 -14.09
CA ALA A 95 1.04 -2.49 -13.82
C ALA A 95 1.83 -3.34 -12.81
N GLY A 96 1.19 -4.35 -12.22
CA GLY A 96 1.84 -5.27 -11.28
C GLY A 96 2.96 -6.11 -11.91
N ALA A 97 4.03 -6.37 -11.14
CA ALA A 97 5.16 -7.23 -11.55
C ALA A 97 4.89 -8.74 -11.40
N GLY A 98 3.62 -9.17 -11.50
CA GLY A 98 3.17 -10.53 -11.24
C GLY A 98 2.49 -10.70 -9.88
N LEU A 99 2.28 -11.95 -9.49
CA LEU A 99 1.72 -12.34 -8.19
C LEU A 99 2.88 -12.75 -7.26
N PRO A 100 2.78 -12.50 -5.93
CA PRO A 100 3.72 -13.04 -4.95
C PRO A 100 3.85 -14.57 -5.01
#